data_AF-A0A3S3PAT4-F1
#
_entry.id   AF-A0A3S3PAT4-F1
#
_cell.length_a   1.000
_cell.length_b   1.000
_cell.length_c   1.000
_cell.angle_alpha   90.00
_cell.angle_beta   90.00
_cell.angle_gamma   90.00
#
_symmetry.space_group_name_H-M   'P 1'
#
loop_
_entity.id
_entity.type
_entity.pdbx_description
1 polymer ?
#
loop_
_entity_poly.entity_id
_entity_poly.type
_entity_poly.pdbx_seq_one_letter_code
_entity_poly.pdbx_strand_id
1 'polypeptide(L)'
;IYSRLYLVGETEKKPCTQPAFDEYLLTVRWPPSFCMNRECQNNKEQWIIHGLWPNYKNNDSYYPQFCCNKFSVENYLNKAGIHPITANDPPISMDKLKSAMQVVIGKRVHFECINVRKTITSYPLIDSITLCLNTSLNPIDCTQKDSNCEDEIVYPRINFNN
;
A
#
# COMPACT_ATOMS: atom_id res chain seq x y z
N ILE A 1 17.53 41.26 -9.05
CA ILE A 1 16.59 41.39 -7.91
C ILE A 1 16.24 39.96 -7.49
N TYR A 2 16.73 39.55 -6.32
CA TYR A 2 16.68 38.17 -5.84
C TYR A 2 15.30 37.86 -5.26
N SER A 3 14.64 36.81 -5.77
CA SER A 3 13.43 36.26 -5.17
C SER A 3 13.84 35.35 -4.01
N ARG A 4 13.55 35.78 -2.78
CA ARG A 4 13.74 35.03 -1.55
C ARG A 4 12.89 33.75 -1.56
N LEU A 5 13.55 32.62 -1.30
CA LEU A 5 12.91 31.38 -0.85
C LEU A 5 12.36 31.63 0.56
N TYR A 6 11.04 31.60 0.74
CA TYR A 6 10.45 31.53 2.07
C TYR A 6 10.52 30.08 2.52
N LEU A 7 11.31 29.81 3.57
CA LEU A 7 11.13 28.62 4.39
C LEU A 7 9.74 28.72 4.99
N VAL A 8 8.81 27.88 4.54
CA VAL A 8 7.52 27.71 5.21
C VAL A 8 7.83 27.08 6.56
N GLY A 9 7.80 27.91 7.60
CA GLY A 9 7.87 27.46 8.98
C GLY A 9 6.70 26.51 9.26
N GLU A 10 6.98 25.48 10.05
CA GLU A 10 5.97 24.58 10.61
C GLU A 10 4.97 25.39 11.44
N THR A 11 3.84 25.80 10.86
CA THR A 11 2.70 26.30 11.63
C THR A 11 1.41 25.71 11.08
N GLU A 12 0.81 24.88 11.94
CA GLU A 12 -0.49 24.21 11.84
C GLU A 12 -0.58 22.97 10.93
N LYS A 13 -0.34 21.80 11.54
CA LYS A 13 -0.95 20.55 11.07
C LYS A 13 -2.47 20.74 11.10
N LYS A 14 -3.10 20.95 9.94
CA LYS A 14 -4.57 20.92 9.80
C LYS A 14 -5.09 19.67 10.55
N PRO A 15 -6.04 19.82 11.50
CA PRO A 15 -6.55 18.67 12.23
C PRO A 15 -7.13 17.68 11.23
N CYS A 16 -6.60 16.46 11.26
CA CYS A 16 -7.24 15.34 10.59
C CYS A 16 -8.61 15.11 11.22
N THR A 17 -9.67 15.52 10.53
CA THR A 17 -10.98 14.93 10.78
C THR A 17 -11.09 13.70 9.88
N GLN A 18 -11.51 12.57 10.46
CA GLN A 18 -11.93 11.42 9.64
C GLN A 18 -12.98 11.96 8.68
N PRO A 19 -12.73 11.94 7.35
CA PRO A 19 -13.66 12.58 6.46
C PRO A 19 -14.94 11.76 6.45
N ALA A 20 -16.07 12.42 6.74
CA ALA A 20 -17.37 11.80 6.65
C ALA A 20 -17.67 11.55 5.17
N PHE A 21 -17.95 10.31 4.79
CA PHE A 21 -18.33 9.93 3.43
C PHE A 21 -19.85 10.06 3.27
N ASP A 22 -20.30 10.36 2.04
CA ASP A 22 -21.72 10.54 1.73
C ASP A 22 -22.45 9.21 1.55
N GLU A 23 -21.71 8.17 1.12
CA GLU A 23 -22.26 6.86 0.82
C GLU A 23 -21.18 5.76 0.86
N TYR A 24 -21.63 4.51 0.80
CA TYR A 24 -20.77 3.34 0.58
C TYR A 24 -21.12 2.68 -0.75
N LEU A 25 -20.10 2.41 -1.55
CA LEU A 25 -20.20 1.65 -2.79
C LEU A 25 -19.88 0.18 -2.52
N LEU A 26 -20.89 -0.69 -2.54
CA LEU A 26 -20.69 -2.14 -2.54
C LEU A 26 -20.37 -2.59 -3.97
N THR A 27 -19.15 -3.05 -4.20
CA THR A 27 -18.74 -3.65 -5.47
C THR A 27 -18.82 -5.16 -5.36
N VAL A 28 -19.64 -5.77 -6.22
CA VAL A 28 -19.68 -7.22 -6.44
C VAL A 28 -19.04 -7.55 -7.78
N ARG A 29 -18.43 -8.75 -7.90
CA ARG A 29 -17.79 -9.22 -9.12
C ARG A 29 -18.36 -10.58 -9.51
N TRP A 30 -18.49 -10.82 -10.82
CA TRP A 30 -18.80 -12.11 -11.42
C TRP A 30 -17.50 -12.89 -11.62
N PRO A 31 -17.18 -13.93 -10.82
CA PRO A 31 -15.89 -14.61 -10.89
C PRO A 31 -15.51 -15.19 -12.26
N PRO A 32 -16.45 -15.76 -13.05
CA PRO A 32 -16.08 -16.35 -14.34
C PRO A 32 -15.37 -15.39 -15.30
N SER A 33 -15.72 -14.09 -15.34
CA SER A 33 -15.05 -13.15 -16.26
C SER A 33 -13.58 -12.91 -15.91
N PHE A 34 -13.23 -12.99 -14.62
CA PHE A 34 -11.84 -12.91 -14.18
C PHE A 34 -11.04 -14.18 -14.54
N CYS A 35 -11.71 -15.34 -14.45
CA CYS A 35 -11.14 -16.66 -14.72
C CYS A 35 -11.04 -17.01 -16.20
N MET A 36 -11.64 -16.24 -17.12
CA MET A 36 -11.46 -16.47 -18.56
C MET A 36 -9.99 -16.36 -19.00
N ASN A 37 -9.15 -15.62 -18.26
CA ASN A 37 -7.74 -15.40 -18.60
C ASN A 37 -6.76 -16.10 -17.63
N ARG A 38 -7.25 -16.91 -16.68
CA ARG A 38 -6.43 -17.45 -15.57
C ARG A 38 -7.01 -18.78 -15.10
N GLU A 39 -6.16 -19.72 -14.69
CA GLU A 39 -6.66 -20.92 -14.00
C GLU A 39 -7.24 -20.55 -12.64
N CYS A 40 -8.52 -20.88 -12.44
CA CYS A 40 -9.23 -20.72 -11.19
C CYS A 40 -9.72 -22.07 -10.70
N GLN A 41 -9.92 -22.20 -9.39
CA GLN A 41 -10.71 -23.32 -8.85
C GLN A 41 -12.15 -23.24 -9.36
N ASN A 42 -12.80 -24.41 -9.48
CA ASN A 42 -14.22 -24.51 -9.84
C ASN A 42 -15.08 -23.88 -8.73
N ASN A 43 -15.22 -22.56 -8.76
CA ASN A 43 -16.05 -21.81 -7.83
C ASN A 43 -17.50 -21.88 -8.30
N LYS A 44 -18.39 -22.39 -7.44
CA LYS A 44 -19.83 -22.51 -7.72
C LYS A 44 -20.59 -21.19 -7.49
N GLU A 45 -19.90 -20.16 -6.98
CA GLU A 45 -20.50 -18.88 -6.63
C GLU A 45 -20.60 -17.96 -7.84
N GLN A 46 -21.76 -17.32 -7.97
CA GLN A 46 -22.12 -16.50 -9.12
C GLN A 46 -21.70 -15.03 -8.93
N TRP A 47 -21.92 -14.44 -7.76
CA TRP A 47 -21.51 -13.07 -7.44
C TRP A 47 -20.78 -13.04 -6.09
N ILE A 48 -19.59 -12.44 -6.05
CA ILE A 48 -18.78 -12.30 -4.84
C ILE A 48 -18.57 -10.83 -4.49
N ILE A 49 -18.49 -10.51 -3.20
CA ILE A 49 -18.12 -9.17 -2.74
C ILE A 49 -16.65 -8.95 -3.08
N HIS A 50 -16.37 -7.92 -3.88
CA HIS A 50 -15.00 -7.49 -4.18
C HIS A 50 -14.53 -6.44 -3.16
N GLY A 51 -15.42 -5.52 -2.76
CA GLY A 51 -15.11 -4.51 -1.76
C GLY A 51 -16.28 -3.61 -1.41
N LEU A 52 -16.17 -2.94 -0.26
CA LEU A 52 -17.08 -1.91 0.20
C LEU A 52 -16.27 -0.63 0.41
N TRP A 53 -16.59 0.43 -0.33
CA TRP A 53 -15.75 1.61 -0.43
C TRP A 53 -16.52 2.86 0.01
N PRO A 54 -16.04 3.63 0.99
CA PRO A 54 -16.61 4.94 1.27
C PRO A 54 -16.45 5.87 0.06
N ASN A 55 -17.46 6.68 -0.27
CA ASN A 55 -17.46 7.55 -1.44
C ASN A 55 -18.11 8.93 -1.15
N TYR A 56 -17.80 9.93 -1.97
CA TYR A 56 -18.37 11.28 -1.91
C TYR A 56 -19.19 11.55 -3.18
N LYS A 57 -20.33 12.24 -3.06
CA LYS A 57 -21.25 12.48 -4.17
C LYS A 57 -20.85 13.65 -5.08
N ASN A 58 -20.22 14.68 -4.52
CA ASN A 58 -20.15 16.00 -5.16
C ASN A 58 -18.74 16.57 -5.32
N ASN A 59 -17.71 15.78 -5.04
CA ASN A 59 -16.34 16.26 -5.08
C ASN A 59 -15.61 15.47 -6.17
N ASP A 60 -14.81 16.12 -7.00
CA ASP A 60 -13.74 15.49 -7.79
C ASP A 60 -12.66 14.84 -6.89
N SER A 61 -12.97 14.58 -5.61
CA SER A 61 -12.16 13.82 -4.67
C SER A 61 -12.46 12.35 -4.88
N TYR A 62 -11.78 11.85 -5.90
CA TYR A 62 -11.65 10.46 -6.23
C TYR A 62 -11.20 9.64 -5.00
N TYR A 63 -12.13 8.85 -4.45
CA TYR A 63 -11.89 7.78 -3.47
C TYR A 63 -11.53 8.26 -2.05
N PRO A 64 -11.68 7.41 -1.01
CA PRO A 64 -11.17 7.66 0.32
C PRO A 64 -9.66 7.45 0.27
N GLN A 65 -8.96 8.38 -0.36
CA GLN A 65 -7.52 8.42 -0.37
C GLN A 65 -7.09 9.12 0.92
N PHE A 66 -6.22 8.43 1.66
CA PHE A 66 -5.56 8.92 2.86
C PHE A 66 -6.51 9.10 4.05
N CYS A 67 -6.49 8.13 4.98
CA CYS A 67 -6.86 8.35 6.38
C CYS A 67 -5.93 9.41 7.00
N CYS A 68 -5.95 10.67 6.54
CA CYS A 68 -5.08 11.76 6.95
C CYS A 68 -3.59 11.41 7.14
N ASN A 69 -3.03 10.58 6.27
CA ASN A 69 -1.68 10.03 6.41
C ASN A 69 -1.43 9.20 7.70
N LYS A 70 -2.47 8.86 8.48
CA LYS A 70 -2.42 7.97 9.66
C LYS A 70 -1.82 6.62 9.32
N PHE A 71 -1.85 6.18 8.06
CA PHE A 71 -1.22 4.95 7.59
C PHE A 71 -0.49 5.14 6.26
N SER A 72 0.22 6.26 6.09
CA SER A 72 1.07 6.44 4.90
C SER A 72 2.29 5.53 5.02
N VAL A 73 2.25 4.39 4.34
CA VAL A 73 3.35 3.42 4.28
C VAL A 73 4.62 4.08 3.74
N GLU A 74 4.51 4.96 2.74
CA GLU A 74 5.64 5.71 2.22
C GLU A 74 6.31 6.57 3.31
N ASN A 75 5.53 7.32 4.09
CA ASN A 75 6.08 8.10 5.21
C ASN A 75 6.74 7.20 6.26
N TYR A 76 6.24 5.98 6.45
CA TYR A 76 6.77 5.02 7.42
C TYR A 76 8.11 4.46 6.96
N LEU A 77 8.18 4.05 5.69
CA LEU A 77 9.42 3.60 5.06
C LEU A 77 10.47 4.72 5.05
N ASN A 78 10.08 5.94 4.65
CA ASN A 78 10.98 7.10 4.66
C ASN A 78 11.52 7.42 6.06
N LYS A 79 10.67 7.37 7.10
CA LYS A 79 11.10 7.56 8.50
C LYS A 79 12.07 6.47 8.97
N ALA A 80 11.98 5.27 8.42
CA ALA A 80 12.91 4.17 8.67
C ALA A 80 14.15 4.19 7.76
N GLY A 81 14.32 5.21 6.92
CA GLY A 81 15.42 5.30 5.96
C GLY A 81 15.37 4.22 4.86
N ILE A 82 14.15 3.76 4.53
CA ILE A 82 13.89 2.85 3.43
C ILE A 82 13.26 3.68 2.30
N HIS A 83 13.96 3.74 1.17
CA HIS A 83 13.54 4.51 0.00
C HIS A 83 13.48 3.60 -1.22
N PRO A 84 12.74 3.98 -2.27
CA PRO A 84 12.75 3.25 -3.52
C PRO A 84 14.16 3.20 -4.12
N ILE A 85 14.59 2.00 -4.51
CA ILE A 85 15.92 1.69 -5.02
C ILE A 85 15.94 1.55 -6.55
N THR A 86 17.12 1.74 -7.14
CA THR A 86 17.39 1.55 -8.57
C THR A 86 18.06 0.20 -8.82
N ALA A 87 18.25 -0.15 -10.10
CA ALA A 87 18.93 -1.40 -10.48
C ALA A 87 20.40 -1.49 -10.01
N ASN A 88 21.02 -0.35 -9.63
CA ASN A 88 22.40 -0.29 -9.15
C ASN A 88 22.52 -0.35 -7.63
N ASP A 89 21.40 -0.21 -6.91
CA ASP A 89 21.37 -0.23 -5.46
C ASP A 89 21.26 -1.68 -4.94
N PRO A 90 21.81 -1.99 -3.76
CA PRO A 90 21.63 -3.30 -3.15
C PRO A 90 20.15 -3.55 -2.82
N PRO A 91 19.70 -4.83 -2.88
CA PRO A 91 18.35 -5.18 -2.47
C PRO A 91 18.14 -4.92 -0.97
N ILE A 92 16.89 -4.77 -0.57
CA ILE A 92 16.49 -4.47 0.81
C ILE A 92 16.24 -5.79 1.53
N SER A 93 16.76 -5.93 2.75
CA SER A 93 16.44 -7.07 3.62
C SER A 93 14.98 -7.00 4.09
N MET A 94 14.26 -8.12 4.01
CA MET A 94 12.90 -8.23 4.54
C MET A 94 12.83 -7.98 6.04
N ASP A 95 13.85 -8.35 6.80
CA ASP A 95 13.89 -8.10 8.25
C ASP A 95 13.98 -6.60 8.55
N LYS A 96 14.66 -5.83 7.70
CA LYS A 96 14.70 -4.36 7.79
C LYS A 96 13.32 -3.77 7.56
N LEU A 97 12.58 -4.25 6.54
CA LEU A 97 11.20 -3.81 6.27
C LEU A 97 10.24 -4.16 7.40
N LYS A 98 10.29 -5.41 7.88
CA LYS A 98 9.47 -5.87 9.02
C LYS A 98 9.75 -5.03 10.26
N SER A 99 11.02 -4.78 10.56
CA SER A 99 11.44 -3.95 11.70
C SER A 99 10.96 -2.50 11.56
N ALA A 100 11.07 -1.91 10.36
CA ALA A 100 10.58 -0.57 10.09
C ALA A 100 9.07 -0.44 10.36
N MET A 101 8.28 -1.39 9.84
CA MET A 101 6.83 -1.39 10.06
C MET A 101 6.48 -1.66 11.52
N GLN A 102 7.21 -2.56 12.19
CA GLN A 102 7.03 -2.82 13.62
C GLN A 102 7.31 -1.58 14.48
N VAL A 103 8.36 -0.81 14.17
CA VAL A 103 8.69 0.43 14.90
C VAL A 103 7.60 1.48 14.73
N VAL A 104 7.06 1.62 13.53
CA VAL A 104 6.15 2.74 13.22
C VAL A 104 4.69 2.42 13.54
N ILE A 105 4.27 1.17 13.32
CA ILE A 105 2.87 0.74 13.50
C ILE A 105 2.69 0.00 14.83
N GLY A 106 3.76 -0.61 15.37
CA GLY A 106 3.68 -1.44 16.58
C GLY A 106 3.03 -2.81 16.36
N LYS A 107 2.72 -3.16 15.11
CA LYS A 107 2.04 -4.39 14.71
C LYS A 107 2.67 -5.02 13.49
N ARG A 108 2.53 -6.34 13.38
CA ARG A 108 2.89 -7.09 12.18
C ARG A 108 1.97 -6.73 11.02
N VAL A 109 2.56 -6.40 9.88
CA VAL A 109 1.88 -6.25 8.58
C VAL A 109 2.12 -7.47 7.69
N HIS A 110 1.31 -7.62 6.65
CA HIS A 110 1.48 -8.67 5.63
C HIS A 110 2.14 -8.09 4.38
N PHE A 111 3.16 -8.79 3.85
CA PHE A 111 3.82 -8.43 2.61
C PHE A 111 3.48 -9.43 1.50
N GLU A 112 3.21 -8.90 0.31
CA GLU A 112 3.15 -9.67 -0.92
C GLU A 112 4.21 -9.14 -1.89
N CYS A 113 4.95 -10.08 -2.48
CA CYS A 113 5.96 -9.78 -3.47
C CYS A 113 5.60 -10.47 -4.80
N ILE A 114 6.23 -10.00 -5.88
CA ILE A 114 6.05 -10.56 -7.21
C ILE A 114 7.40 -10.87 -7.86
N ASN A 115 7.50 -12.09 -8.39
CA ASN A 115 8.65 -12.50 -9.20
C ASN A 115 8.52 -11.92 -10.61
N VAL A 116 9.55 -11.20 -11.04
CA VAL A 116 9.65 -10.65 -12.39
C VAL A 116 10.70 -11.40 -13.20
N ARG A 117 10.82 -11.08 -14.50
CA ARG A 117 11.83 -11.68 -15.36
C ARG A 117 13.22 -11.40 -14.80
N LYS A 118 14.10 -12.40 -14.78
CA LYS A 118 15.48 -12.29 -14.29
C LYS A 118 16.33 -11.23 -14.99
N THR A 119 15.93 -10.82 -16.21
CA THR A 119 16.55 -9.71 -16.95
C THR A 119 16.27 -8.34 -16.32
N ILE A 120 15.27 -8.23 -15.44
CA ILE A 120 14.93 -7.00 -14.71
C ILE A 120 15.65 -7.02 -13.36
N THR A 121 15.46 -8.08 -12.60
CA THR A 121 16.14 -8.32 -11.31
C THR A 121 16.09 -9.80 -10.97
N SER A 122 17.06 -10.27 -10.19
CA SER A 122 17.06 -11.63 -9.64
C SER A 122 16.24 -11.76 -8.35
N TYR A 123 15.83 -10.64 -7.75
CA TYR A 123 15.07 -10.58 -6.50
C TYR A 123 13.59 -10.24 -6.76
N PRO A 124 12.64 -10.75 -5.95
CA PRO A 124 11.24 -10.36 -6.08
C PRO A 124 11.02 -8.88 -5.74
N LEU A 125 10.02 -8.27 -6.39
CA LEU A 125 9.61 -6.88 -6.12
C LEU A 125 8.54 -6.86 -5.01
N ILE A 126 8.52 -5.83 -4.15
CA ILE A 126 7.32 -5.58 -3.31
C ILE A 126 6.15 -5.23 -4.22
N ASP A 127 5.05 -5.96 -4.07
CA ASP A 127 3.79 -5.69 -4.77
C ASP A 127 2.79 -4.99 -3.85
N SER A 128 2.60 -5.51 -2.63
CA SER A 128 1.67 -4.92 -1.67
C SER A 128 2.13 -5.04 -0.23
N ILE A 129 1.70 -4.06 0.59
CA ILE A 129 1.86 -4.07 2.04
C ILE A 129 0.48 -3.88 2.66
N THR A 130 -0.01 -4.88 3.37
CA THR A 130 -1.34 -4.91 3.96
C THR A 130 -1.28 -4.66 5.47
N LEU A 131 -1.97 -3.61 5.90
CA LEU A 131 -2.21 -3.33 7.32
C LEU A 131 -3.52 -3.99 7.77
N CYS A 132 -3.47 -4.76 8.86
CA CYS A 132 -4.66 -5.38 9.44
C CYS A 132 -5.25 -4.49 10.53
N LEU A 133 -6.57 -4.30 10.47
CA LEU A 133 -7.32 -3.46 11.40
C LEU A 133 -8.44 -4.28 12.05
N ASN A 134 -8.75 -3.98 13.31
CA ASN A 134 -9.97 -4.49 13.95
C ASN A 134 -11.21 -3.69 13.53
N THR A 135 -12.38 -4.08 14.05
CA THR A 135 -13.67 -3.41 13.78
C THR A 135 -13.73 -1.96 14.25
N SER A 136 -12.83 -1.54 15.15
CA SER A 136 -12.66 -0.15 15.59
C SER A 136 -11.58 0.60 14.80
N LEU A 137 -11.10 0.03 13.68
CA LEU A 137 -10.06 0.61 12.82
C LEU A 137 -8.71 0.83 13.51
N ASN A 138 -8.42 0.05 14.54
CA ASN A 138 -7.13 0.06 15.22
C ASN A 138 -6.20 -1.01 14.64
N PRO A 139 -4.88 -0.73 14.48
CA PRO A 139 -3.91 -1.72 14.05
C PRO A 139 -3.90 -2.96 14.92
N ILE A 140 -3.94 -4.12 14.27
CA ILE A 140 -3.74 -5.44 14.86
C ILE A 140 -2.70 -6.20 14.06
N ASP A 141 -2.17 -7.26 14.65
CA ASP A 141 -1.21 -8.12 13.97
C ASP A 141 -1.90 -8.89 12.84
N CYS A 142 -1.39 -8.76 11.63
CA CYS A 142 -1.79 -9.62 10.53
C CYS A 142 -1.45 -11.07 10.84
N THR A 143 -2.33 -12.01 10.49
CA THR A 143 -2.14 -13.45 10.72
C THR A 143 -1.65 -14.19 9.48
N GLN A 144 -1.83 -13.60 8.29
CA GLN A 144 -1.41 -14.16 7.01
C GLN A 144 0.11 -14.14 6.89
N LYS A 145 0.73 -15.26 6.48
CA LYS A 145 2.16 -15.30 6.17
C LYS A 145 2.47 -14.42 4.96
N ASP A 146 3.70 -13.91 4.88
CA ASP A 146 4.15 -13.15 3.71
C ASP A 146 4.18 -14.07 2.48
N SER A 147 3.84 -13.52 1.31
CA SER A 147 3.65 -14.27 0.08
C SER A 147 4.71 -13.91 -0.95
N ASN A 148 5.39 -14.92 -1.51
CA ASN A 148 6.39 -14.78 -2.60
C ASN A 148 7.57 -13.84 -2.32
N CYS A 149 7.79 -13.45 -1.07
CA CYS A 149 8.94 -12.65 -0.66
C CYS A 149 10.10 -13.56 -0.27
N GLU A 150 11.31 -13.16 -0.64
CA GLU A 150 12.58 -13.79 -0.22
C GLU A 150 13.24 -12.94 0.87
N ASP A 151 14.40 -13.36 1.38
CA ASP A 151 15.13 -12.60 2.42
C ASP A 151 15.55 -11.21 1.93
N GLU A 152 15.73 -11.07 0.62
CA GLU A 152 16.09 -9.85 -0.08
C GLU A 152 15.08 -9.54 -1.19
N ILE A 153 14.69 -8.27 -1.29
CA ILE A 153 13.63 -7.81 -2.18
C ILE A 153 13.98 -6.45 -2.78
N VAL A 154 13.30 -6.08 -3.86
CA VAL A 154 13.42 -4.77 -4.48
C VAL A 154 12.17 -3.95 -4.25
N TYR A 155 12.33 -2.74 -3.70
CA TYR A 155 11.29 -1.71 -3.71
C TYR A 155 11.65 -0.70 -4.81
N PRO A 156 11.20 -0.89 -6.05
CA PRO A 156 11.77 -0.17 -7.19
C PRO A 156 11.33 1.29 -7.19
N ARG A 157 12.26 2.19 -7.53
CA ARG A 157 11.92 3.56 -7.93
C ARG A 157 11.21 3.52 -9.27
N ILE A 158 9.94 3.92 -9.30
CA ILE A 158 9.20 4.09 -10.54
C ILE A 158 9.56 5.46 -11.12
N ASN A 159 10.36 5.47 -12.18
CA ASN A 159 10.52 6.65 -13.03
C ASN A 159 9.47 6.57 -14.13
N PHE A 160 8.42 7.37 -14.03
CA PHE A 160 7.52 7.62 -15.16
C PHE A 160 8.23 8.57 -16.13
N ASN A 161 9.12 8.03 -16.96
CA ASN A 161 9.61 8.78 -18.12
C ASN A 161 8.48 8.76 -19.16
N ASN A 162 7.80 9.89 -19.33
CA ASN A 162 6.97 10.18 -20.50
C ASN A 162 7.86 10.47 -21.70
#